data_AF-A0A3R6DUG1-F1
#
_entry.id   AF-A0A3R6DUG1-F1
#
_cell.length_a   1.000
_cell.length_b   1.000
_cell.length_c   1.000
_cell.angle_alpha   90.00
_cell.angle_beta   90.00
_cell.angle_gamma   90.00
#
_symmetry.space_group_name_H-M   'P 1'
#
loop_
_entity.id
_entity.type
_entity.pdbx_description
1 polymer ?
#
loop_
_entity_poly.entity_id
_entity_poly.type
_entity_poly.pdbx_seq_one_letter_code
_entity_poly.pdbx_strand_id
1 'polypeptide(L)'
;MAVWDNYAVLLNDQGFCRIYSLDRKELAGSYRLGSFHKNNHANCASFGVEYPEGNMTFPALYVSECRRPYRCFVENVNLDSAKVIQTLQYQAAGGEAQVVHDWIVDREERKLYGVSRLLVPDGNKASDSLRIIRFPLPLLSDGNVTLTAKDVEEQFHIYLPNLLQGGSIRKGILYLPVGLHTGNEHRKDAERAIVMVNLKRQQVTHILNLQEKLMNEPEDVDFHGKHLLLFCGQTGGIYGSNTKIQIIKKHKIYMNIAVILSGGIGSRMGSNIPKQYIMVAGRPIISYCIDKFVQSNEIDALVIALDKQWIDFIQPYVVMLQLPVYYAEPGETRQHTIYNALKLIRSHGGVDDDVVIIHDSVRPLVSSQVIHDCICGCIANDAAIATISVKDTIYMSAEGNCITDVPKRSTLHAGQTPEAFKLGKYLKIHEERSYEEIAAVTGGAEFAFRCGMKVFLSKGEEINFKLTTPEDLERFEQIVNSNQL
;
A
#
# COMPACT_ATOMS: atom_id res chain seq x y z
N MET A 1 15.83 -10.63 -12.20
CA MET A 1 15.07 -9.97 -13.27
C MET A 1 15.31 -8.48 -13.18
N ALA A 2 15.53 -7.81 -14.31
CA ALA A 2 15.52 -6.35 -14.37
C ALA A 2 14.67 -5.89 -15.56
N VAL A 3 13.91 -4.82 -15.42
CA VAL A 3 13.00 -4.31 -16.44
C VAL A 3 13.40 -2.88 -16.82
N TRP A 4 13.58 -2.67 -18.12
CA TRP A 4 13.82 -1.34 -18.68
C TRP A 4 12.96 -1.14 -19.90
N ASP A 5 12.19 -0.05 -19.90
CA ASP A 5 11.24 0.28 -20.95
C ASP A 5 10.35 -0.93 -21.28
N ASN A 6 10.40 -1.47 -22.49
CA ASN A 6 9.62 -2.61 -22.93
C ASN A 6 10.36 -3.95 -22.91
N TYR A 7 11.48 -4.04 -22.18
CA TYR A 7 12.28 -5.25 -22.10
C TYR A 7 12.41 -5.75 -20.66
N ALA A 8 12.28 -7.07 -20.50
CA ALA A 8 12.64 -7.77 -19.27
C ALA A 8 13.90 -8.61 -19.50
N VAL A 9 14.91 -8.37 -18.68
CA VAL A 9 16.15 -9.13 -18.61
C VAL A 9 16.02 -10.16 -17.49
N LEU A 10 16.07 -11.44 -17.86
CA LEU A 10 16.02 -12.57 -16.95
C LEU A 10 17.39 -13.23 -16.92
N LEU A 11 17.91 -13.38 -15.72
CA LEU A 11 19.17 -14.07 -15.46
C LEU A 11 18.85 -15.43 -14.85
N ASN A 12 19.65 -16.44 -15.17
CA ASN A 12 19.60 -17.71 -14.48
C ASN A 12 20.82 -17.92 -13.59
N ASP A 13 20.76 -19.01 -12.84
CA ASP A 13 21.78 -19.51 -11.94
C ASP A 13 23.11 -19.80 -12.66
N GLN A 14 23.13 -19.96 -13.98
CA GLN A 14 24.34 -20.12 -14.76
C GLN A 14 24.87 -18.82 -15.37
N GLY A 15 24.35 -17.64 -15.00
CA GLY A 15 24.80 -16.36 -15.59
C GLY A 15 24.42 -16.20 -17.07
N PHE A 16 23.37 -16.92 -17.50
CA PHE A 16 22.78 -16.76 -18.81
C PHE A 16 21.73 -15.65 -18.77
N CYS A 17 21.82 -14.72 -19.70
CA CYS A 17 20.92 -13.59 -19.88
C CYS A 17 19.92 -13.90 -20.99
N ARG A 18 18.63 -13.76 -20.71
CA ARG A 18 17.55 -13.77 -21.71
C ARG A 18 16.80 -12.46 -21.64
N ILE A 19 16.64 -11.83 -22.79
CA ILE A 19 15.92 -10.58 -22.94
C ILE A 19 14.62 -10.86 -23.65
N TYR A 20 13.51 -10.46 -23.04
CA TYR A 20 12.18 -10.60 -23.61
C TYR A 20 11.63 -9.22 -23.94
N SER A 21 11.07 -9.07 -25.15
CA SER A 21 10.20 -7.93 -25.46
C SER A 21 8.85 -8.16 -24.80
N LEU A 22 8.46 -7.28 -23.88
CA LEU A 22 7.20 -7.40 -23.12
C LEU A 22 5.98 -7.17 -24.02
N ASP A 23 6.09 -6.24 -24.97
CA ASP A 23 4.99 -5.92 -25.90
C ASP A 23 4.78 -7.03 -26.94
N ARG A 24 5.86 -7.51 -27.54
CA ARG A 24 5.80 -8.56 -28.57
C ARG A 24 5.69 -9.96 -27.99
N LYS A 25 6.00 -10.12 -26.71
CA LYS A 25 6.00 -11.40 -25.98
C LYS A 25 6.91 -12.45 -26.62
N GLU A 26 8.06 -12.00 -27.11
CA GLU A 26 9.06 -12.82 -27.79
C GLU A 26 10.44 -12.66 -27.15
N LEU A 27 11.29 -13.66 -27.36
CA LEU A 27 12.71 -13.59 -26.98
C LEU A 27 13.43 -12.63 -27.95
N ALA A 28 13.98 -11.56 -27.42
CA ALA A 28 14.71 -10.54 -28.16
C ALA A 28 16.23 -10.74 -28.13
N GLY A 29 16.75 -11.41 -27.11
CA GLY A 29 18.19 -11.62 -26.92
C GLY A 29 18.48 -12.78 -25.99
N SER A 30 19.60 -13.48 -26.21
CA SER A 30 19.96 -14.66 -25.43
C SER A 30 21.45 -14.94 -25.51
N TYR A 31 22.19 -14.66 -24.44
CA TYR A 31 23.64 -14.78 -24.39
C TYR A 31 24.14 -14.97 -22.95
N ARG A 32 25.45 -15.18 -22.76
CA ARG A 32 26.06 -15.22 -21.42
C ARG A 32 26.45 -13.82 -20.96
N LEU A 33 26.24 -13.53 -19.68
CA LEU A 33 26.73 -12.31 -19.06
C LEU A 33 28.26 -12.21 -19.17
N GLY A 34 28.77 -10.99 -19.15
CA GLY A 34 30.21 -10.76 -19.05
C GLY A 34 30.79 -11.30 -17.74
N SER A 35 29.99 -11.27 -16.66
CA SER A 35 30.34 -11.85 -15.35
C SER A 35 30.09 -13.36 -15.25
N PHE A 36 29.73 -14.03 -16.35
CA PHE A 36 29.46 -15.46 -16.36
C PHE A 36 30.57 -16.26 -15.68
N HIS A 37 30.19 -17.09 -14.72
CA HIS A 37 31.10 -18.02 -14.07
C HIS A 37 30.39 -19.29 -13.66
N LYS A 38 30.98 -20.45 -13.97
CA LYS A 38 30.37 -21.78 -13.78
C LYS A 38 29.90 -22.12 -12.36
N ASN A 39 30.49 -21.46 -11.35
CA ASN A 39 30.23 -21.73 -9.93
C ASN A 39 29.58 -20.54 -9.21
N ASN A 40 29.08 -19.55 -9.95
CA ASN A 40 28.50 -18.35 -9.38
C ASN A 40 27.16 -18.02 -10.04
N HIS A 41 26.21 -17.60 -9.23
CA HIS A 41 24.84 -17.32 -9.63
C HIS A 41 24.61 -15.80 -9.58
N ALA A 42 23.83 -15.27 -10.52
CA ALA A 42 23.36 -13.88 -10.46
C ALA A 42 22.20 -13.82 -9.46
N ASN A 43 22.41 -13.21 -8.30
CA ASN A 43 21.42 -13.20 -7.21
C ASN A 43 20.28 -12.20 -7.46
N CYS A 44 20.66 -11.01 -7.94
CA CYS A 44 19.76 -9.90 -8.23
C CYS A 44 20.28 -9.15 -9.46
N ALA A 45 19.35 -8.60 -10.23
CA ALA A 45 19.65 -7.74 -11.38
C ALA A 45 18.92 -6.41 -11.21
N SER A 46 19.61 -5.29 -11.38
CA SER A 46 19.01 -3.97 -11.24
C SER A 46 19.53 -3.04 -12.32
N PHE A 47 18.65 -2.38 -13.07
CA PHE A 47 19.08 -1.38 -14.04
C PHE A 47 19.44 -0.07 -13.34
N GLY A 48 20.59 0.48 -13.71
CA GLY A 48 21.05 1.78 -13.25
C GLY A 48 20.36 2.95 -13.97
N VAL A 49 21.01 4.11 -13.89
CA VAL A 49 20.56 5.36 -14.52
C VAL A 49 21.49 5.83 -15.65
N GLU A 50 22.72 5.31 -15.70
CA GLU A 50 23.74 5.73 -16.65
C GLU A 50 23.88 4.72 -17.78
N TYR A 51 24.06 5.23 -18.99
CA TYR A 51 24.33 4.41 -20.17
C TYR A 51 25.85 4.28 -20.35
N PRO A 52 26.37 3.05 -20.49
CA PRO A 52 27.76 2.82 -20.87
C PRO A 52 28.09 3.51 -22.20
N GLU A 53 29.34 3.92 -22.37
CA GLU A 53 29.80 4.57 -23.60
C GLU A 53 29.44 3.75 -24.85
N GLY A 54 28.77 4.38 -25.81
CA GLY A 54 28.34 3.76 -27.06
C GLY A 54 27.10 2.85 -26.96
N ASN A 55 26.53 2.65 -25.77
CA ASN A 55 25.28 1.91 -25.59
C ASN A 55 24.09 2.87 -25.51
N MET A 56 23.09 2.66 -26.38
CA MET A 56 21.84 3.41 -26.39
C MET A 56 20.61 2.53 -26.11
N THR A 57 20.82 1.22 -25.92
CA THR A 57 19.75 0.23 -25.74
C THR A 57 19.32 0.15 -24.28
N PHE A 58 20.27 -0.04 -23.38
CA PHE A 58 19.99 -0.21 -21.95
C PHE A 58 20.98 0.61 -21.10
N PRO A 59 20.54 1.13 -19.95
CA PRO A 59 21.49 1.60 -18.94
C PRO A 59 22.30 0.42 -18.41
N ALA A 60 23.37 0.72 -17.68
CA ALA A 60 24.22 -0.29 -17.07
C ALA A 60 23.39 -1.23 -16.17
N LEU A 61 23.64 -2.53 -16.30
CA LEU A 61 22.98 -3.55 -15.50
C LEU A 61 23.87 -3.92 -14.30
N TYR A 62 23.32 -3.80 -13.09
CA TYR A 62 23.99 -4.13 -11.85
C TYR A 62 23.60 -5.56 -11.47
N VAL A 63 24.57 -6.47 -11.49
CA VAL A 63 24.38 -7.91 -11.27
C VAL A 63 25.07 -8.33 -9.97
N SER A 64 24.28 -8.82 -9.02
CA SER A 64 24.76 -9.20 -7.69
C SER A 64 25.42 -10.57 -7.70
N GLU A 65 26.62 -10.67 -7.16
CA GLU A 65 27.35 -11.92 -6.99
C GLU A 65 26.82 -12.70 -5.79
N CYS A 66 26.28 -13.89 -6.02
CA CYS A 66 25.69 -14.72 -4.96
C CYS A 66 26.74 -15.25 -3.95
N ARG A 67 27.98 -15.50 -4.40
CA ARG A 67 29.04 -16.08 -3.57
C ARG A 67 30.12 -15.07 -3.24
N ARG A 68 30.94 -15.40 -2.24
CA ARG A 68 32.14 -14.61 -1.94
C ARG A 68 32.97 -14.40 -3.21
N PRO A 69 33.41 -13.17 -3.47
CA PRO A 69 33.51 -12.09 -2.50
C PRO A 69 32.36 -11.05 -2.51
N TYR A 70 31.13 -11.42 -2.93
CA TYR A 70 29.90 -10.60 -2.85
C TYR A 70 29.97 -9.26 -3.60
N ARG A 71 30.54 -9.29 -4.80
CA ARG A 71 30.63 -8.10 -5.65
C ARG A 71 29.29 -7.75 -6.31
N CYS A 72 29.22 -6.54 -6.84
CA CYS A 72 28.28 -6.18 -7.89
C CYS A 72 29.05 -6.04 -9.20
N PHE A 73 28.72 -6.83 -10.21
CA PHE A 73 29.22 -6.63 -11.57
C PHE A 73 28.33 -5.63 -12.28
N VAL A 74 28.91 -4.52 -12.73
CA VAL A 74 28.22 -3.52 -13.54
C VAL A 74 28.53 -3.83 -14.99
N GLU A 75 27.49 -4.17 -15.76
CA GLU A 75 27.61 -4.67 -17.12
C GLU A 75 27.02 -3.72 -18.15
N ASN A 76 27.75 -3.56 -19.24
CA ASN A 76 27.24 -3.02 -20.48
C ASN A 76 26.51 -4.13 -21.24
N VAL A 77 25.18 -4.06 -21.25
CA VAL A 77 24.30 -5.07 -21.86
C VAL A 77 23.57 -4.49 -23.07
N ASN A 78 23.47 -5.26 -24.16
CA ASN A 78 22.62 -4.94 -25.32
C ASN A 78 21.82 -6.20 -25.72
N LEU A 79 21.20 -6.23 -26.90
CA LEU A 79 20.40 -7.40 -27.31
C LEU A 79 21.22 -8.65 -27.62
N ASP A 80 22.52 -8.50 -27.91
CA ASP A 80 23.35 -9.57 -28.45
C ASP A 80 24.56 -9.93 -27.58
N SER A 81 24.91 -9.08 -26.61
CA SER A 81 26.13 -9.23 -25.81
C SER A 81 26.05 -8.53 -24.45
N ALA A 82 26.95 -8.95 -23.56
CA ALA A 82 27.22 -8.27 -22.31
C ALA A 82 28.72 -8.23 -22.01
N LYS A 83 29.16 -7.16 -21.36
CA LYS A 83 30.55 -6.95 -20.94
C LYS A 83 30.60 -6.28 -19.57
N VAL A 84 31.37 -6.83 -18.64
CA VAL A 84 31.66 -6.15 -17.36
C VAL A 84 32.48 -4.90 -17.63
N ILE A 85 32.01 -3.77 -17.10
CA ILE A 85 32.66 -2.45 -17.23
C ILE A 85 33.13 -1.89 -15.89
N GLN A 86 32.53 -2.32 -14.79
CA GLN A 86 32.88 -1.88 -13.45
C GLN A 86 32.53 -2.99 -12.44
N THR A 87 33.26 -3.05 -11.34
CA THR A 87 32.98 -3.94 -10.21
C THR A 87 32.85 -3.10 -8.95
N LEU A 88 31.79 -3.33 -8.17
CA LEU A 88 31.60 -2.72 -6.85
C LEU A 88 31.76 -3.78 -5.76
N GLN A 89 32.30 -3.38 -4.61
CA GLN A 89 32.37 -4.23 -3.43
C GLN A 89 32.31 -3.41 -2.15
N TYR A 90 31.60 -3.89 -1.14
CA TYR A 90 31.64 -3.31 0.20
C TYR A 90 32.67 -4.04 1.08
N GLN A 91 33.57 -3.31 1.73
CA GLN A 91 34.60 -3.85 2.61
C GLN A 91 34.57 -3.20 4.01
N ALA A 92 34.87 -4.01 5.03
CA ALA A 92 35.09 -3.53 6.40
C ALA A 92 36.50 -2.95 6.57
N ALA A 93 36.73 -2.30 7.72
CA ALA A 93 38.05 -1.84 8.12
C ALA A 93 39.03 -3.04 8.14
N GLY A 94 40.08 -2.98 7.32
CA GLY A 94 41.03 -4.08 7.12
C GLY A 94 40.92 -4.80 5.76
N GLY A 95 39.98 -4.40 4.89
CA GLY A 95 39.87 -4.89 3.52
C GLY A 95 39.05 -6.18 3.38
N GLU A 96 38.39 -6.63 4.44
CA GLU A 96 37.54 -7.82 4.39
C GLU A 96 36.22 -7.52 3.68
N ALA A 97 35.92 -8.31 2.64
CA ALA A 97 34.67 -8.22 1.91
C ALA A 97 33.47 -8.48 2.82
N GLN A 98 32.54 -7.53 2.84
CA GLN A 98 31.29 -7.62 3.56
C GLN A 98 30.22 -8.29 2.71
N VAL A 99 29.34 -9.04 3.37
CA VAL A 99 28.21 -9.69 2.69
C VAL A 99 27.23 -8.61 2.21
N VAL A 100 26.93 -8.63 0.92
CA VAL A 100 25.81 -7.94 0.27
C VAL A 100 25.19 -8.93 -0.72
N HIS A 101 23.96 -9.36 -0.46
CA HIS A 101 23.29 -10.37 -1.29
C HIS A 101 22.68 -9.74 -2.53
N ASP A 102 22.01 -8.60 -2.35
CA ASP A 102 21.31 -7.89 -3.42
C ASP A 102 21.78 -6.44 -3.48
N TRP A 103 22.32 -6.07 -4.64
CA TRP A 103 22.64 -4.71 -5.02
C TRP A 103 21.50 -4.17 -5.88
N ILE A 104 20.87 -3.09 -5.41
CA ILE A 104 19.66 -2.52 -6.02
C ILE A 104 19.88 -1.03 -6.23
N VAL A 105 19.68 -0.55 -7.46
CA VAL A 105 19.78 0.88 -7.76
C VAL A 105 18.42 1.54 -7.57
N ASP A 106 18.37 2.54 -6.70
CA ASP A 106 17.27 3.50 -6.66
C ASP A 106 17.49 4.54 -7.76
N ARG A 107 16.74 4.40 -8.85
CA ARG A 107 16.85 5.25 -10.03
C ARG A 107 16.31 6.66 -9.81
N GLU A 108 15.37 6.83 -8.90
CA GLU A 108 14.71 8.12 -8.63
C GLU A 108 15.65 9.00 -7.80
N GLU A 109 16.26 8.43 -6.75
CA GLU A 109 17.19 9.14 -5.87
C GLU A 109 18.65 9.08 -6.33
N ARG A 110 18.96 8.29 -7.36
CA ARG A 110 20.32 7.98 -7.84
C ARG A 110 21.21 7.44 -6.72
N LYS A 111 20.74 6.38 -6.04
CA LYS A 111 21.45 5.75 -4.91
C LYS A 111 21.61 4.26 -5.12
N LEU A 112 22.60 3.69 -4.44
CA LEU A 112 22.85 2.26 -4.45
C LEU A 112 22.50 1.68 -3.08
N TYR A 113 21.67 0.64 -3.06
CA TYR A 113 21.31 -0.08 -1.84
C TYR A 113 21.94 -1.46 -1.85
N GLY A 114 22.53 -1.82 -0.71
CA GLY A 114 22.97 -3.18 -0.42
C GLY A 114 22.04 -3.83 0.60
N VAL A 115 21.42 -4.94 0.24
CA VAL A 115 20.54 -5.71 1.12
C VAL A 115 21.23 -7.01 1.52
N SER A 116 21.26 -7.29 2.82
CA SER A 116 22.00 -8.42 3.38
C SER A 116 21.24 -9.12 4.49
N ARG A 117 21.14 -10.45 4.41
CA ARG A 117 20.81 -11.25 5.59
C ARG A 117 22.04 -11.39 6.47
N LEU A 118 21.91 -11.11 7.77
CA LEU A 118 22.97 -11.34 8.74
C LEU A 118 22.76 -12.70 9.42
N LEU A 119 23.85 -13.44 9.61
CA LEU A 119 23.89 -14.65 10.42
C LEU A 119 24.51 -14.28 11.78
N VAL A 120 23.79 -14.49 12.88
CA VAL A 120 24.39 -14.37 14.23
C VAL A 120 25.27 -15.60 14.50
N PRO A 121 26.44 -15.46 15.16
CA PRO A 121 27.47 -16.51 15.21
C PRO A 121 27.19 -17.72 16.10
N ASP A 122 26.02 -17.86 16.73
CA ASP A 122 25.74 -19.00 17.60
C ASP A 122 24.76 -19.96 16.92
N GLY A 123 25.18 -21.23 16.79
CA GLY A 123 24.56 -22.29 15.99
C GLY A 123 23.16 -22.78 16.40
N ASN A 124 22.27 -21.87 16.80
CA ASN A 124 20.84 -22.12 16.97
C ASN A 124 20.04 -20.92 16.46
N LYS A 125 19.35 -21.13 15.33
CA LYS A 125 18.45 -20.21 14.60
C LYS A 125 19.14 -18.99 14.00
N ALA A 126 19.17 -18.95 12.66
CA ALA A 126 19.53 -17.77 11.89
C ALA A 126 18.81 -16.54 12.46
N SER A 127 19.54 -15.45 12.74
CA SER A 127 18.89 -14.22 13.12
C SER A 127 18.06 -13.72 11.95
N ASP A 128 16.78 -13.53 12.19
CA ASP A 128 15.78 -13.06 11.25
C ASP A 128 15.90 -11.54 11.03
N SER A 129 17.12 -11.02 10.81
CA SER A 129 17.38 -9.60 10.59
C SER A 129 17.99 -9.35 9.23
N LEU A 130 17.39 -8.43 8.48
CA LEU A 130 17.93 -7.90 7.24
C LEU A 130 18.59 -6.55 7.50
N ARG A 131 19.82 -6.42 7.04
CA ARG A 131 20.56 -5.16 6.99
C ARG A 131 20.35 -4.52 5.62
N ILE A 132 19.92 -3.26 5.62
CA ILE A 132 19.79 -2.43 4.42
C ILE A 132 20.77 -1.27 4.58
N ILE A 133 21.64 -1.08 3.59
CA ILE A 133 22.65 -0.03 3.56
C ILE A 133 22.46 0.82 2.31
N ARG A 134 22.49 2.14 2.45
CA ARG A 134 22.47 3.10 1.36
C ARG A 134 23.87 3.67 1.13
N PHE A 135 24.27 3.71 -0.13
CA PHE A 135 25.52 4.30 -0.62
C PHE A 135 25.22 5.36 -1.70
N PRO A 136 26.15 6.30 -1.94
CA PRO A 136 26.19 7.04 -3.20
C PRO A 136 26.28 6.05 -4.36
N LEU A 137 25.60 6.34 -5.47
CA LEU A 137 25.77 5.58 -6.70
C LEU A 137 27.10 5.99 -7.36
N PRO A 138 28.10 5.09 -7.49
CA PRO A 138 29.36 5.43 -8.14
C PRO A 138 29.17 5.75 -9.61
N LEU A 139 30.05 6.59 -10.19
CA LEU A 139 30.03 6.88 -11.61
C LEU A 139 30.60 5.69 -12.39
N LEU A 140 30.11 5.45 -13.60
CA LEU A 140 30.70 4.41 -14.47
C LEU A 140 32.19 4.68 -14.78
N SER A 141 32.61 5.95 -14.78
CA SER A 141 34.00 6.37 -14.99
C SER A 141 34.93 6.00 -13.84
N ASP A 142 34.41 5.66 -12.66
CA ASP A 142 35.22 5.36 -11.47
C ASP A 142 35.94 3.99 -11.59
N GLY A 143 35.59 3.18 -12.60
CA GLY A 143 36.19 1.86 -12.78
C GLY A 143 35.80 0.93 -11.64
N ASN A 144 36.74 0.15 -11.08
CA ASN A 144 36.44 -0.73 -9.95
C ASN A 144 36.40 0.06 -8.64
N VAL A 145 35.29 -0.05 -7.91
CA VAL A 145 35.01 0.74 -6.70
C VAL A 145 34.95 -0.17 -5.48
N THR A 146 35.65 0.23 -4.42
CA THR A 146 35.54 -0.37 -3.09
C THR A 146 34.85 0.61 -2.16
N LEU A 147 33.62 0.30 -1.79
CA LEU A 147 32.85 1.02 -0.78
C LEU A 147 33.30 0.60 0.62
N THR A 148 33.36 1.55 1.53
CA THR A 148 33.78 1.36 2.92
C THR A 148 32.73 1.91 3.88
N ALA A 149 32.97 1.77 5.18
CA ALA A 149 32.09 2.35 6.20
C ALA A 149 31.94 3.88 6.08
N LYS A 150 32.88 4.58 5.43
CA LYS A 150 32.80 6.03 5.20
C LYS A 150 31.81 6.42 4.12
N ASP A 151 31.49 5.48 3.23
CA ASP A 151 30.60 5.69 2.09
C ASP A 151 29.14 5.34 2.44
N VAL A 152 28.89 4.85 3.66
CA VAL A 152 27.54 4.54 4.14
C VAL A 152 26.82 5.85 4.45
N GLU A 153 25.78 6.17 3.68
CA GLU A 153 24.90 7.31 3.94
C GLU A 153 23.85 6.99 5.00
N GLU A 154 23.33 5.76 4.98
CA GLU A 154 22.29 5.29 5.89
C GLU A 154 22.39 3.77 6.06
N GLN A 155 22.11 3.27 7.26
CA GLN A 155 22.03 1.85 7.53
C GLN A 155 20.95 1.58 8.58
N PHE A 156 20.08 0.60 8.31
CA PHE A 156 19.08 0.15 9.26
C PHE A 156 18.84 -1.36 9.14
N HIS A 157 18.12 -1.89 10.13
CA HIS A 157 17.76 -3.30 10.17
C HIS A 157 16.25 -3.46 10.25
N ILE A 158 15.72 -4.46 9.55
CA ILE A 158 14.33 -4.91 9.70
C ILE A 158 14.32 -6.38 10.10
N TYR A 159 13.33 -6.77 10.90
CA TYR A 159 13.11 -8.18 11.19
C TYR A 159 12.35 -8.83 10.03
N LEU A 160 12.96 -9.85 9.40
CA LEU A 160 12.30 -10.65 8.36
C LEU A 160 12.86 -12.09 8.37
N PRO A 161 12.05 -13.10 8.76
CA PRO A 161 12.52 -14.48 8.89
C PRO A 161 12.68 -15.24 7.56
N ASN A 162 12.09 -14.73 6.50
CA ASN A 162 11.97 -15.40 5.20
C ASN A 162 13.26 -15.31 4.35
N LEU A 163 13.39 -16.20 3.37
CA LEU A 163 14.49 -16.16 2.40
C LEU A 163 14.25 -15.02 1.40
N LEU A 164 15.28 -14.19 1.21
CA LEU A 164 15.27 -13.13 0.21
C LEU A 164 15.69 -13.68 -1.16
N GLN A 165 15.00 -13.20 -2.20
CA GLN A 165 15.34 -13.47 -3.58
C GLN A 165 15.06 -12.19 -4.40
N GLY A 166 16.10 -11.40 -4.71
CA GLY A 166 15.98 -10.21 -5.54
C GLY A 166 15.31 -8.99 -4.89
N GLY A 167 15.01 -7.97 -5.70
CA GLY A 167 14.32 -6.77 -5.24
C GLY A 167 14.44 -5.56 -6.16
N SER A 168 13.47 -4.65 -6.05
CA SER A 168 13.44 -3.39 -6.81
C SER A 168 12.94 -2.24 -5.93
N ILE A 169 13.39 -1.02 -6.23
CA ILE A 169 13.00 0.20 -5.51
C ILE A 169 12.16 1.08 -6.44
N ARG A 170 11.06 1.61 -5.90
CA ARG A 170 10.23 2.60 -6.57
C ARG A 170 9.53 3.50 -5.57
N LYS A 171 9.56 4.82 -5.79
CA LYS A 171 8.91 5.82 -4.91
C LYS A 171 9.29 5.66 -3.44
N GLY A 172 10.58 5.41 -3.17
CA GLY A 172 11.11 5.23 -1.82
C GLY A 172 10.64 3.95 -1.09
N ILE A 173 10.02 3.01 -1.80
CA ILE A 173 9.65 1.69 -1.29
C ILE A 173 10.55 0.64 -1.94
N LEU A 174 11.18 -0.18 -1.11
CA LEU A 174 11.91 -1.38 -1.50
C LEU A 174 10.95 -2.58 -1.48
N TYR A 175 10.79 -3.24 -2.62
CA TYR A 175 9.94 -4.41 -2.81
C TYR A 175 10.82 -5.65 -2.79
N LEU A 176 10.68 -6.47 -1.76
CA LEU A 176 11.45 -7.68 -1.53
C LEU A 176 10.56 -8.91 -1.72
N PRO A 177 10.75 -9.71 -2.78
CA PRO A 177 10.09 -11.00 -2.89
C PRO A 177 10.62 -11.94 -1.81
N VAL A 178 9.71 -12.71 -1.23
CA VAL A 178 10.03 -13.75 -0.25
C VAL A 178 9.39 -15.07 -0.64
N GLY A 179 10.18 -16.14 -0.50
CA GLY A 179 9.81 -17.53 -0.77
C GLY A 179 10.56 -18.50 0.17
N LEU A 180 10.33 -19.80 0.03
CA LEU A 180 11.17 -20.84 0.65
C LEU A 180 12.21 -21.35 -0.37
N HIS A 181 12.88 -22.46 -0.07
CA HIS A 181 13.73 -23.19 -1.00
C HIS A 181 12.98 -24.44 -1.48
N THR A 182 13.24 -24.86 -2.71
CA THR A 182 12.60 -26.00 -3.38
C THR A 182 12.61 -27.28 -2.55
N GLY A 183 11.51 -28.05 -2.60
CA GLY A 183 11.36 -29.34 -1.89
C GLY A 183 10.63 -29.29 -0.53
N ASN A 184 10.22 -28.11 -0.06
CA ASN A 184 9.41 -27.93 1.17
C ASN A 184 7.96 -27.48 0.88
N GLU A 185 7.42 -27.82 -0.29
CA GLU A 185 6.11 -27.37 -0.79
C GLU A 185 4.91 -27.77 0.12
N HIS A 186 5.13 -28.68 1.08
CA HIS A 186 4.13 -29.14 2.04
C HIS A 186 4.15 -28.39 3.39
N ARG A 187 5.08 -27.44 3.59
CA ARG A 187 5.13 -26.60 4.78
C ARG A 187 4.12 -25.46 4.69
N LYS A 188 3.10 -25.48 5.55
CA LYS A 188 2.02 -24.47 5.64
C LYS A 188 2.49 -23.11 6.21
N ASP A 189 3.72 -23.05 6.72
CA ASP A 189 4.39 -21.89 7.34
C ASP A 189 5.24 -21.07 6.34
N ALA A 190 5.25 -21.45 5.06
CA ALA A 190 6.02 -20.79 4.01
C ALA A 190 5.24 -19.62 3.39
N GLU A 191 5.58 -18.37 3.70
CA GLU A 191 4.91 -17.20 3.13
C GLU A 191 5.51 -16.83 1.76
N ARG A 192 4.80 -17.15 0.65
CA ARG A 192 5.04 -16.48 -0.63
C ARG A 192 4.50 -15.06 -0.53
N ALA A 193 5.36 -14.06 -0.57
CA ALA A 193 4.93 -12.67 -0.42
C ALA A 193 5.85 -11.68 -1.11
N ILE A 194 5.43 -10.42 -1.14
CA ILE A 194 6.32 -9.27 -1.37
C ILE A 194 6.29 -8.41 -0.13
N VAL A 195 7.44 -8.24 0.49
CA VAL A 195 7.63 -7.36 1.64
C VAL A 195 7.99 -5.98 1.12
N MET A 196 7.19 -4.99 1.52
CA MET A 196 7.39 -3.59 1.16
C MET A 196 8.01 -2.85 2.33
N VAL A 197 9.23 -2.38 2.13
CA VAL A 197 10.00 -1.63 3.13
C VAL A 197 10.00 -0.18 2.71
N ASN A 198 9.47 0.70 3.57
CA ASN A 198 9.58 2.13 3.33
C ASN A 198 10.97 2.59 3.76
N LEU A 199 11.79 2.99 2.79
CA LEU A 199 13.19 3.34 3.03
C LEU A 199 13.33 4.57 3.92
N LYS A 200 12.45 5.56 3.78
CA LYS A 200 12.45 6.77 4.62
C LYS A 200 12.05 6.48 6.07
N ARG A 201 11.09 5.57 6.28
CA ARG A 201 10.63 5.17 7.62
C ARG A 201 11.45 4.03 8.22
N GLN A 202 12.34 3.41 7.42
CA GLN A 202 13.21 2.32 7.82
C GLN A 202 12.45 1.12 8.41
N GLN A 203 11.26 0.82 7.90
CA GLN A 203 10.41 -0.25 8.41
C GLN A 203 9.59 -0.92 7.32
N VAL A 204 9.21 -2.18 7.56
CA VAL A 204 8.18 -2.86 6.77
C VAL A 204 6.87 -2.10 6.94
N THR A 205 6.25 -1.70 5.84
CA THR A 205 4.93 -1.04 5.87
C THR A 205 3.82 -1.96 5.43
N HIS A 206 4.10 -2.89 4.52
CA HIS A 206 3.12 -3.81 3.98
C HIS A 206 3.78 -5.16 3.64
N ILE A 207 3.02 -6.23 3.78
CA ILE A 207 3.38 -7.55 3.27
C ILE A 207 2.26 -7.99 2.34
N LEU A 208 2.59 -8.11 1.06
CA LEU A 208 1.66 -8.62 0.07
C LEU A 208 1.70 -10.14 0.09
N ASN A 209 0.70 -10.77 0.70
CA ASN A 209 0.57 -12.22 0.68
C ASN A 209 0.15 -12.72 -0.72
N LEU A 210 0.97 -13.62 -1.28
CA LEU A 210 0.80 -14.23 -2.59
C LEU A 210 0.60 -15.75 -2.51
N GLN A 211 0.40 -16.30 -1.31
CA GLN A 211 0.36 -17.75 -1.08
C GLN A 211 -0.68 -18.45 -1.96
N GLU A 212 -1.87 -17.89 -2.07
CA GLU A 212 -2.97 -18.45 -2.87
C GLU A 212 -2.91 -18.01 -4.35
N LYS A 213 -2.10 -17.00 -4.66
CA LYS A 213 -2.03 -16.39 -5.99
C LYS A 213 -0.89 -16.95 -6.83
N LEU A 214 0.17 -17.40 -6.17
CA LEU A 214 1.34 -17.96 -6.79
C LEU A 214 1.43 -19.45 -6.49
N MET A 215 1.65 -20.23 -7.55
CA MET A 215 2.04 -21.63 -7.42
C MET A 215 3.52 -21.77 -7.03
N ASN A 216 4.36 -20.85 -7.50
CA ASN A 216 5.80 -20.89 -7.34
C ASN A 216 6.30 -19.74 -6.45
N GLU A 217 7.52 -19.88 -5.96
CA GLU A 217 8.17 -18.82 -5.19
C GLU A 217 8.52 -17.63 -6.08
N PRO A 218 8.25 -16.39 -5.61
CA PRO A 218 8.73 -15.21 -6.32
C PRO A 218 10.23 -15.05 -6.05
N GLU A 219 11.03 -15.13 -7.11
CA GLU A 219 12.49 -15.07 -7.04
C GLU A 219 13.05 -13.68 -7.37
N ASP A 220 12.26 -12.82 -8.03
CA ASP A 220 12.63 -11.42 -8.25
C ASP A 220 11.39 -10.58 -8.62
N VAL A 221 11.53 -9.25 -8.55
CA VAL A 221 10.47 -8.30 -8.87
C VAL A 221 11.02 -7.03 -9.52
N ASP A 222 10.32 -6.49 -10.51
CA ASP A 222 10.61 -5.16 -11.04
C ASP A 222 9.37 -4.55 -11.73
N PHE A 223 9.46 -3.32 -12.21
CA PHE A 223 8.32 -2.58 -12.73
C PHE A 223 8.34 -2.40 -14.25
N HIS A 224 7.21 -2.69 -14.90
CA HIS A 224 6.90 -2.26 -16.26
C HIS A 224 5.78 -1.22 -16.24
N GLY A 225 6.11 0.04 -16.53
CA GLY A 225 5.14 1.14 -16.39
C GLY A 225 4.59 1.21 -14.97
N LYS A 226 3.29 1.04 -14.77
CA LYS A 226 2.64 1.00 -13.44
C LYS A 226 2.48 -0.42 -12.85
N HIS A 227 2.95 -1.44 -13.56
CA HIS A 227 2.76 -2.83 -13.22
C HIS A 227 3.99 -3.37 -12.50
N LEU A 228 3.76 -4.07 -11.38
CA LEU A 228 4.77 -4.87 -10.71
C LEU A 228 4.82 -6.23 -11.39
N LEU A 229 5.94 -6.56 -12.03
CA LEU A 229 6.22 -7.85 -12.63
C LEU A 229 6.95 -8.71 -11.62
N LEU A 230 6.58 -9.98 -11.55
CA LEU A 230 7.21 -10.97 -10.71
C LEU A 230 7.85 -12.04 -11.58
N PHE A 231 9.10 -12.34 -11.30
CA PHE A 231 9.73 -13.54 -11.79
C PHE A 231 9.52 -14.65 -10.76
N CYS A 232 8.76 -15.67 -11.13
CA CYS A 232 8.50 -16.82 -10.26
C CYS A 232 9.17 -18.05 -10.87
N GLY A 233 10.29 -18.48 -10.28
CA GLY A 233 11.05 -19.62 -10.77
C GLY A 233 10.27 -20.91 -10.61
N GLN A 234 10.30 -21.79 -11.61
CA GLN A 234 10.03 -23.21 -11.36
C GLN A 234 11.33 -23.81 -10.83
N THR A 235 11.27 -24.40 -9.65
CA THR A 235 12.27 -25.37 -9.19
C THR A 235 13.73 -24.92 -9.23
N GLY A 236 14.10 -23.69 -8.81
CA GLY A 236 15.51 -23.32 -8.53
C GLY A 236 16.57 -23.81 -9.54
N GLY A 237 16.21 -23.89 -10.82
CA GLY A 237 16.93 -24.71 -11.80
C GLY A 237 16.06 -25.00 -13.02
N ILE A 238 16.56 -24.58 -14.18
CA ILE A 238 15.95 -24.66 -15.51
C ILE A 238 15.44 -26.07 -15.82
N TYR A 239 14.15 -26.29 -16.09
CA TYR A 239 13.66 -27.22 -17.13
C TYR A 239 12.20 -26.93 -17.51
N GLY A 240 11.92 -26.88 -18.82
CA GLY A 240 10.57 -26.92 -19.38
C GLY A 240 10.19 -25.66 -20.17
N SER A 241 9.84 -25.85 -21.43
CA SER A 241 9.43 -24.87 -22.45
C SER A 241 8.13 -24.09 -22.16
N ASN A 242 7.71 -23.99 -20.89
CA ASN A 242 6.47 -23.35 -20.46
C ASN A 242 6.69 -22.34 -19.32
N THR A 243 7.75 -21.52 -19.40
CA THR A 243 7.91 -20.35 -18.53
C THR A 243 6.73 -19.40 -18.76
N LYS A 244 5.72 -19.43 -17.89
CA LYS A 244 4.62 -18.47 -17.91
C LYS A 244 5.00 -17.27 -17.07
N ILE A 245 5.26 -16.13 -17.71
CA ILE A 245 5.24 -14.83 -17.04
C ILE A 245 3.81 -14.63 -16.53
N GLN A 246 3.60 -14.73 -15.21
CA GLN A 246 2.32 -14.39 -14.61
C GLN A 246 2.31 -12.90 -14.31
N ILE A 247 1.56 -12.14 -15.11
CA ILE A 247 1.20 -10.76 -14.77
C ILE A 247 0.09 -10.85 -13.71
N ILE A 248 0.46 -10.77 -12.42
CA ILE A 248 -0.53 -10.69 -11.36
C ILE A 248 -1.23 -9.33 -11.47
N LYS A 249 -2.54 -9.34 -11.75
CA LYS A 249 -3.37 -8.14 -11.72
C LYS A 249 -3.40 -7.54 -10.31
N LYS A 250 -3.07 -6.24 -10.22
CA LYS A 250 -3.33 -5.24 -9.17
C LYS A 250 -3.09 -5.69 -7.72
N HIS A 251 -2.05 -5.15 -7.08
CA HIS A 251 -2.03 -4.94 -5.63
C HIS A 251 -1.83 -3.46 -5.29
N LYS A 252 -2.47 -3.08 -4.19
CA LYS A 252 -2.66 -1.72 -3.66
C LYS A 252 -1.31 -1.04 -3.42
N ILE A 253 -1.09 0.11 -4.07
CA ILE A 253 0.00 1.07 -3.77
C ILE A 253 -0.57 2.20 -2.88
N TYR A 254 -1.66 1.91 -2.17
CA TYR A 254 -2.44 2.88 -1.41
C TYR A 254 -3.13 2.20 -0.23
N MET A 255 -3.27 2.93 0.87
CA MET A 255 -3.97 2.51 2.08
C MET A 255 -5.45 2.92 2.03
N ASN A 256 -6.29 2.15 2.70
CA ASN A 256 -7.66 2.52 3.05
C ASN A 256 -7.68 2.96 4.51
N ILE A 257 -8.02 4.21 4.76
CA ILE A 257 -7.99 4.80 6.09
C ILE A 257 -9.42 5.19 6.48
N ALA A 258 -9.96 4.51 7.48
CA ALA A 258 -11.29 4.82 7.99
C ALA A 258 -11.23 6.05 8.92
N VAL A 259 -12.15 7.00 8.73
CA VAL A 259 -12.32 8.17 9.59
C VAL A 259 -13.71 8.12 10.22
N ILE A 260 -13.78 7.85 11.51
CA ILE A 260 -15.04 7.79 12.27
C ILE A 260 -15.30 9.16 12.90
N LEU A 261 -16.35 9.85 12.43
CA LEU A 261 -16.72 11.17 12.91
C LEU A 261 -17.53 11.08 14.21
N SER A 262 -16.98 11.61 15.30
CA SER A 262 -17.48 11.47 16.68
C SER A 262 -17.50 12.79 17.47
N GLY A 263 -17.44 13.94 16.79
CA GLY A 263 -17.43 15.29 17.42
C GLY A 263 -18.81 15.93 17.63
N GLY A 264 -19.91 15.25 17.31
CA GLY A 264 -21.26 15.84 17.41
C GLY A 264 -21.80 15.82 18.85
N ILE A 265 -22.44 16.90 19.29
CA ILE A 265 -22.97 17.07 20.66
C ILE A 265 -24.34 16.36 20.85
N GLY A 266 -25.07 16.06 19.76
CA GLY A 266 -26.24 15.18 19.82
C GLY A 266 -27.54 15.79 20.36
N SER A 267 -27.76 17.11 20.21
CA SER A 267 -28.85 17.90 20.83
C SER A 267 -30.29 17.37 20.67
N ARG A 268 -30.59 16.56 19.64
CA ARG A 268 -31.96 16.09 19.35
C ARG A 268 -32.43 14.84 20.15
N MET A 269 -31.59 14.26 21.03
CA MET A 269 -31.91 13.04 21.79
C MET A 269 -32.11 13.27 23.30
N GLY A 270 -32.05 14.51 23.79
CA GLY A 270 -32.33 14.84 25.20
C GLY A 270 -31.39 14.21 26.24
N SER A 271 -30.26 13.63 25.83
CA SER A 271 -29.25 13.03 26.72
C SER A 271 -28.11 14.01 27.03
N ASN A 272 -27.58 13.97 28.25
CA ASN A 272 -26.35 14.69 28.65
C ASN A 272 -25.08 14.07 28.05
N ILE A 273 -25.18 12.90 27.42
CA ILE A 273 -24.07 12.18 26.78
C ILE A 273 -24.27 12.22 25.25
N PRO A 274 -23.23 12.58 24.47
CA PRO A 274 -23.29 12.54 23.01
C PRO A 274 -23.71 11.16 22.50
N LYS A 275 -24.57 11.16 21.47
CA LYS A 275 -25.31 9.95 21.02
C LYS A 275 -24.40 8.76 20.75
N GLN A 276 -23.25 8.99 20.12
CA GLN A 276 -22.28 7.97 19.75
C GLN A 276 -21.65 7.23 20.94
N TYR A 277 -21.77 7.76 22.17
CA TYR A 277 -21.29 7.14 23.41
C TYR A 277 -22.41 6.54 24.26
N ILE A 278 -23.67 6.58 23.80
CA ILE A 278 -24.78 5.87 24.45
C ILE A 278 -24.48 4.37 24.44
N MET A 279 -24.71 3.71 25.57
CA MET A 279 -24.49 2.27 25.73
C MET A 279 -25.71 1.48 25.25
N VAL A 280 -25.49 0.54 24.35
CA VAL A 280 -26.48 -0.41 23.84
C VAL A 280 -25.91 -1.81 24.00
N ALA A 281 -26.65 -2.70 24.66
CA ALA A 281 -26.22 -4.07 24.99
C ALA A 281 -24.79 -4.15 25.58
N GLY A 282 -24.45 -3.22 26.49
CA GLY A 282 -23.16 -3.20 27.17
C GLY A 282 -21.99 -2.61 26.38
N ARG A 283 -22.24 -2.01 25.21
CA ARG A 283 -21.20 -1.39 24.36
C ARG A 283 -21.65 -0.01 23.85
N PRO A 284 -20.74 0.97 23.67
CA PRO A 284 -21.12 2.26 23.11
C PRO A 284 -21.39 2.15 21.62
N ILE A 285 -22.33 2.93 21.09
CA ILE A 285 -22.73 2.91 19.67
C ILE A 285 -21.53 2.99 18.72
N ILE A 286 -20.55 3.87 19.00
CA ILE A 286 -19.34 4.01 18.19
C ILE A 286 -18.53 2.72 18.06
N SER A 287 -18.52 1.86 19.09
CA SER A 287 -17.75 0.61 19.05
C SER A 287 -18.29 -0.38 18.01
N TYR A 288 -19.60 -0.36 17.74
CA TYR A 288 -20.18 -1.16 16.67
C TYR A 288 -19.71 -0.68 15.29
N CYS A 289 -19.61 0.64 15.07
CA CYS A 289 -19.01 1.17 13.85
C CYS A 289 -17.55 0.73 13.69
N ILE A 290 -16.75 0.85 14.75
CA ILE A 290 -15.33 0.46 14.74
C ILE A 290 -15.20 -1.03 14.37
N ASP A 291 -15.98 -1.90 14.99
CA ASP A 291 -15.99 -3.33 14.70
C ASP A 291 -16.31 -3.60 13.23
N LYS A 292 -17.35 -2.97 12.66
CA LYS A 292 -17.72 -3.19 11.25
C LYS A 292 -16.60 -2.81 10.28
N PHE A 293 -15.87 -1.73 10.56
CA PHE A 293 -14.72 -1.32 9.74
C PHE A 293 -13.54 -2.28 9.90
N VAL A 294 -13.21 -2.68 11.12
CA VAL A 294 -12.12 -3.63 11.39
C VAL A 294 -12.42 -5.00 10.75
N GLN A 295 -13.63 -5.51 10.93
CA GLN A 295 -14.07 -6.82 10.41
C GLN A 295 -14.18 -6.87 8.87
N SER A 296 -14.17 -5.72 8.19
CA SER A 296 -14.13 -5.70 6.73
C SER A 296 -12.83 -6.25 6.15
N ASN A 297 -11.75 -6.30 6.95
CA ASN A 297 -10.39 -6.65 6.52
C ASN A 297 -9.85 -5.80 5.35
N GLU A 298 -10.45 -4.65 5.09
CA GLU A 298 -10.04 -3.72 4.02
C GLU A 298 -9.43 -2.43 4.56
N ILE A 299 -9.37 -2.24 5.87
CA ILE A 299 -8.92 -1.01 6.54
C ILE A 299 -7.50 -1.19 7.06
N ASP A 300 -6.62 -0.28 6.65
CA ASP A 300 -5.19 -0.29 6.97
C ASP A 300 -4.88 0.59 8.20
N ALA A 301 -5.70 1.62 8.47
CA ALA A 301 -5.61 2.47 9.65
C ALA A 301 -6.96 3.13 10.00
N LEU A 302 -7.10 3.54 11.27
CA LEU A 302 -8.30 4.18 11.81
C LEU A 302 -7.96 5.57 12.36
N VAL A 303 -8.78 6.55 12.00
CA VAL A 303 -8.80 7.88 12.60
C VAL A 303 -10.15 8.07 13.27
N ILE A 304 -10.17 8.45 14.53
CA ILE A 304 -11.40 8.75 15.25
C ILE A 304 -11.39 10.24 15.60
N ALA A 305 -12.37 10.98 15.09
CA ALA A 305 -12.44 12.41 15.31
C ALA A 305 -13.36 12.71 16.52
N LEU A 306 -12.77 12.97 17.69
CA LEU A 306 -13.50 13.16 18.96
C LEU A 306 -12.86 14.22 19.85
N ASP A 307 -13.65 14.83 20.74
CA ASP A 307 -13.14 15.69 21.80
C ASP A 307 -12.25 14.89 22.78
N LYS A 308 -11.13 15.49 23.21
CA LYS A 308 -10.13 14.84 24.07
C LYS A 308 -10.70 14.15 25.31
N GLN A 309 -11.77 14.71 25.89
CA GLN A 309 -12.44 14.14 27.07
C GLN A 309 -13.01 12.72 26.86
N TRP A 310 -13.23 12.30 25.61
CA TRP A 310 -13.76 10.98 25.27
C TRP A 310 -12.68 9.94 24.93
N ILE A 311 -11.41 10.32 24.87
CA ILE A 311 -10.31 9.40 24.51
C ILE A 311 -10.24 8.25 25.52
N ASP A 312 -10.23 8.54 26.81
CA ASP A 312 -10.16 7.51 27.86
C ASP A 312 -11.39 6.59 27.84
N PHE A 313 -12.56 7.12 27.49
CA PHE A 313 -13.80 6.35 27.38
C PHE A 313 -13.75 5.34 26.23
N ILE A 314 -13.19 5.71 25.07
CA ILE A 314 -13.14 4.81 23.90
C ILE A 314 -11.93 3.87 23.94
N GLN A 315 -10.88 4.18 24.71
CA GLN A 315 -9.62 3.44 24.75
C GLN A 315 -9.79 1.92 24.90
N PRO A 316 -10.67 1.39 25.78
CA PRO A 316 -10.86 -0.05 25.92
C PRO A 316 -11.35 -0.75 24.64
N TYR A 317 -12.01 -0.02 23.74
CA TYR A 317 -12.58 -0.57 22.50
C TYR A 317 -11.61 -0.51 21.31
N VAL A 318 -10.47 0.16 21.45
CA VAL A 318 -9.49 0.33 20.37
C VAL A 318 -8.12 -0.26 20.68
N VAL A 319 -7.77 -0.42 21.96
CA VAL A 319 -6.44 -0.90 22.39
C VAL A 319 -6.11 -2.33 21.91
N MET A 320 -7.14 -3.14 21.66
CA MET A 320 -6.99 -4.53 21.19
C MET A 320 -6.95 -4.65 19.65
N LEU A 321 -7.09 -3.54 18.92
CA LEU A 321 -7.09 -3.55 17.47
C LEU A 321 -5.66 -3.75 16.94
N GLN A 322 -5.53 -4.62 15.95
CA GLN A 322 -4.25 -4.90 15.29
C GLN A 322 -3.99 -3.94 14.10
N LEU A 323 -4.37 -2.67 14.26
CA LEU A 323 -4.14 -1.62 13.26
C LEU A 323 -3.85 -0.27 13.94
N PRO A 324 -3.14 0.66 13.28
CA PRO A 324 -2.87 1.99 13.84
C PRO A 324 -4.16 2.79 14.05
N VAL A 325 -4.30 3.36 15.25
CA VAL A 325 -5.43 4.23 15.63
C VAL A 325 -4.91 5.62 15.97
N TYR A 326 -5.51 6.64 15.36
CA TYR A 326 -5.18 8.04 15.57
C TYR A 326 -6.41 8.85 15.98
N TYR A 327 -6.19 9.98 16.66
CA TYR A 327 -7.26 10.87 17.10
C TYR A 327 -7.15 12.22 16.41
N ALA A 328 -8.23 12.65 15.76
CA ALA A 328 -8.33 13.98 15.18
C ALA A 328 -9.20 14.89 16.06
N GLU A 329 -8.83 16.16 16.17
CA GLU A 329 -9.66 17.14 16.89
C GLU A 329 -10.92 17.49 16.06
N PRO A 330 -12.09 17.60 16.70
CA PRO A 330 -13.30 18.06 16.03
C PRO A 330 -13.14 19.52 15.60
N GLY A 331 -13.78 19.87 14.49
CA GLY A 331 -13.88 21.25 14.02
C GLY A 331 -15.27 21.84 14.26
N GLU A 332 -15.46 23.13 13.97
CA GLU A 332 -16.75 23.82 14.13
C GLU A 332 -17.89 23.18 13.32
N THR A 333 -17.54 22.57 12.19
CA THR A 333 -18.48 21.88 11.30
C THR A 333 -18.02 20.46 11.04
N ARG A 334 -18.92 19.65 10.46
CA ARG A 334 -18.58 18.31 9.97
C ARG A 334 -17.40 18.35 9.00
N GLN A 335 -17.37 19.33 8.09
CA GLN A 335 -16.29 19.45 7.10
C GLN A 335 -14.98 19.90 7.74
N HIS A 336 -15.00 20.80 8.73
CA HIS A 336 -13.78 21.14 9.48
C HIS A 336 -13.20 19.93 10.23
N THR A 337 -14.07 19.08 10.78
CA THR A 337 -13.65 17.82 11.40
C THR A 337 -12.99 16.87 10.39
N ILE A 338 -13.59 16.72 9.20
CA ILE A 338 -13.01 15.94 8.10
C ILE A 338 -11.64 16.52 7.72
N TYR A 339 -11.53 17.84 7.54
CA TYR A 339 -10.27 18.48 7.18
C TYR A 339 -9.16 18.25 8.21
N ASN A 340 -9.48 18.31 9.51
CA ASN A 340 -8.52 17.96 10.57
C ASN A 340 -8.05 16.51 10.47
N ALA A 341 -8.95 15.56 10.18
CA ALA A 341 -8.57 14.17 9.94
C ALA A 341 -7.69 14.01 8.70
N LEU A 342 -7.98 14.70 7.59
CA LEU A 342 -7.16 14.64 6.38
C LEU A 342 -5.72 15.16 6.62
N LYS A 343 -5.58 16.28 7.34
CA LYS A 343 -4.27 16.82 7.74
C LYS A 343 -3.51 15.85 8.64
N LEU A 344 -4.21 15.22 9.59
CA LEU A 344 -3.62 14.22 10.47
C LEU A 344 -3.09 13.03 9.68
N ILE A 345 -3.89 12.48 8.77
CA ILE A 345 -3.50 11.40 7.86
C ILE A 345 -2.26 11.79 7.06
N ARG A 346 -2.25 13.00 6.48
CA ARG A 346 -1.09 13.51 5.72
C ARG A 346 0.16 13.61 6.57
N SER A 347 0.04 14.12 7.80
CA SER A 347 1.18 14.24 8.73
C SER A 347 1.76 12.89 9.14
N HIS A 348 0.92 11.84 9.17
CA HIS A 348 1.33 10.44 9.36
C HIS A 348 1.70 9.76 8.04
N GLY A 349 2.05 10.55 7.02
CA GLY A 349 2.57 10.17 5.70
C GLY A 349 1.61 9.40 4.81
N GLY A 350 0.31 9.72 4.89
CA GLY A 350 -0.62 9.35 3.83
C GLY A 350 -0.21 9.93 2.47
N VAL A 351 -0.42 9.15 1.41
CA VAL A 351 -0.07 9.48 0.02
C VAL A 351 -1.31 9.79 -0.80
N ASP A 352 -1.14 10.47 -1.93
CA ASP A 352 -2.28 11.03 -2.70
C ASP A 352 -3.30 9.99 -3.18
N ASP A 353 -2.82 8.77 -3.46
CA ASP A 353 -3.64 7.66 -3.93
C ASP A 353 -4.36 6.90 -2.79
N ASP A 354 -4.09 7.21 -1.51
CA ASP A 354 -4.79 6.64 -0.36
C ASP A 354 -6.29 6.93 -0.44
N VAL A 355 -7.10 5.97 0.00
CA VAL A 355 -8.55 6.10 0.08
C VAL A 355 -8.91 6.44 1.52
N VAL A 356 -9.53 7.59 1.74
CA VAL A 356 -10.06 7.99 3.04
C VAL A 356 -11.55 7.69 3.07
N ILE A 357 -11.99 6.86 4.02
CA ILE A 357 -13.38 6.44 4.17
C ILE A 357 -14.00 7.13 5.37
N ILE A 358 -14.80 8.16 5.13
CA ILE A 358 -15.49 8.94 6.15
C ILE A 358 -16.78 8.23 6.56
N HIS A 359 -16.95 7.96 7.85
CA HIS A 359 -18.15 7.34 8.41
C HIS A 359 -18.73 8.11 9.60
N ASP A 360 -20.05 8.10 9.71
CA ASP A 360 -20.73 8.70 10.86
C ASP A 360 -20.75 7.68 12.00
N SER A 361 -20.27 8.03 13.20
CA SER A 361 -20.24 7.14 14.39
C SER A 361 -21.62 6.68 14.88
N VAL A 362 -22.70 7.22 14.32
CA VAL A 362 -24.10 6.88 14.63
C VAL A 362 -24.76 6.06 13.52
N ARG A 363 -23.97 5.33 12.72
CA ARG A 363 -24.43 4.32 11.74
C ARG A 363 -23.79 2.96 12.05
N PRO A 364 -24.19 2.29 13.14
CA PRO A 364 -23.52 1.09 13.65
C PRO A 364 -23.73 -0.19 12.83
N LEU A 365 -24.64 -0.16 11.84
CA LEU A 365 -25.09 -1.32 11.08
C LEU A 365 -24.59 -1.34 9.63
N VAL A 366 -23.50 -0.62 9.32
CA VAL A 366 -22.87 -0.70 8.00
C VAL A 366 -22.32 -2.11 7.76
N SER A 367 -22.60 -2.69 6.60
CA SER A 367 -22.07 -4.01 6.22
C SER A 367 -20.68 -3.90 5.56
N SER A 368 -19.90 -4.98 5.61
CA SER A 368 -18.62 -5.06 4.89
C SER A 368 -18.80 -4.87 3.38
N GLN A 369 -19.95 -5.28 2.81
CA GLN A 369 -20.24 -5.08 1.39
C GLN A 369 -20.42 -3.60 1.04
N VAL A 370 -21.11 -2.82 1.88
CA VAL A 370 -21.26 -1.38 1.67
C VAL A 370 -19.91 -0.67 1.76
N ILE A 371 -19.06 -1.08 2.71
CA ILE A 371 -17.68 -0.56 2.84
C ILE A 371 -16.88 -0.87 1.57
N HIS A 372 -16.89 -2.13 1.13
CA HIS A 372 -16.22 -2.60 -0.09
C HIS A 372 -16.66 -1.84 -1.34
N ASP A 373 -17.96 -1.73 -1.58
CA ASP A 373 -18.53 -1.07 -2.75
C ASP A 373 -18.17 0.41 -2.80
N CYS A 374 -18.13 1.07 -1.64
CA CYS A 374 -17.71 2.46 -1.51
C CYS A 374 -16.22 2.64 -1.86
N ILE A 375 -15.35 1.79 -1.32
CA ILE A 375 -13.91 1.79 -1.62
C ILE A 375 -13.67 1.55 -3.13
N CYS A 376 -14.29 0.50 -3.70
CA CYS A 376 -14.19 0.17 -5.12
C CYS A 376 -14.69 1.31 -6.01
N GLY A 377 -15.82 1.93 -5.64
CA GLY A 377 -16.36 3.10 -6.32
C GLY A 377 -15.37 4.27 -6.36
N CYS A 378 -14.70 4.54 -5.23
CA CYS A 378 -13.69 5.60 -5.13
C CYS A 378 -12.45 5.28 -5.97
N ILE A 379 -11.96 4.04 -5.95
CA ILE A 379 -10.78 3.62 -6.74
C ILE A 379 -11.02 3.83 -8.24
N ALA A 380 -12.22 3.50 -8.72
CA ALA A 380 -12.59 3.66 -10.13
C ALA A 380 -12.89 5.12 -10.52
N ASN A 381 -13.08 6.01 -9.55
CA ASN A 381 -13.45 7.41 -9.75
C ASN A 381 -12.55 8.31 -8.89
N ASP A 382 -13.07 9.42 -8.36
CA ASP A 382 -12.34 10.28 -7.41
C ASP A 382 -12.90 10.19 -5.99
N ALA A 383 -14.19 9.91 -5.91
CA ALA A 383 -14.90 9.67 -4.66
C ALA A 383 -16.06 8.71 -4.89
N ALA A 384 -16.61 8.18 -3.80
CA ALA A 384 -17.87 7.46 -3.79
C ALA A 384 -18.68 7.78 -2.53
N ILE A 385 -19.99 7.65 -2.62
CA ILE A 385 -20.93 7.78 -1.51
C ILE A 385 -21.87 6.58 -1.53
N ALA A 386 -22.12 5.96 -0.37
CA ALA A 386 -23.14 4.94 -0.24
C ALA A 386 -24.53 5.57 -0.40
N THR A 387 -25.39 4.98 -1.25
CA THR A 387 -26.75 5.49 -1.46
C THR A 387 -27.80 4.39 -1.56
N ILE A 388 -29.02 4.72 -1.15
CA ILE A 388 -30.21 3.91 -1.39
C ILE A 388 -31.20 4.66 -2.28
N SER A 389 -31.96 3.93 -3.10
CA SER A 389 -33.03 4.52 -3.89
C SER A 389 -34.15 5.02 -2.99
N VAL A 390 -34.66 6.22 -3.29
CA VAL A 390 -35.79 6.76 -2.54
C VAL A 390 -37.07 5.99 -2.90
N LYS A 391 -37.78 5.49 -1.87
CA LYS A 391 -39.02 4.71 -2.02
C LYS A 391 -40.25 5.61 -2.07
N ASP A 392 -40.29 6.61 -1.21
CA ASP A 392 -41.40 7.54 -1.13
C ASP A 392 -41.37 8.57 -2.26
N THR A 393 -42.54 9.14 -2.57
CA THR A 393 -42.62 10.31 -3.44
C THR A 393 -42.10 11.51 -2.66
N ILE A 394 -41.13 12.23 -3.23
CA ILE A 394 -40.54 13.41 -2.61
C ILE A 394 -41.20 14.66 -3.20
N TYR A 395 -41.63 15.55 -2.31
CA TYR A 395 -42.18 16.86 -2.65
C TYR A 395 -41.17 17.94 -2.25
N MET A 396 -40.89 18.87 -3.15
CA MET A 396 -40.16 20.09 -2.80
C MET A 396 -41.15 21.13 -2.30
N SER A 397 -40.73 21.94 -1.33
CA SER A 397 -41.47 23.09 -0.83
C SER A 397 -40.50 24.20 -0.44
N ALA A 398 -40.76 25.44 -0.87
CA ALA A 398 -39.93 26.58 -0.49
C ALA A 398 -40.09 26.97 0.98
N GLU A 399 -41.32 26.87 1.53
CA GLU A 399 -41.67 27.30 2.89
C GLU A 399 -42.20 26.15 3.77
N GLY A 400 -42.31 24.93 3.25
CA GLY A 400 -42.78 23.74 3.97
C GLY A 400 -44.31 23.58 4.06
N ASN A 401 -45.08 24.54 3.55
CA ASN A 401 -46.55 24.57 3.61
C ASN A 401 -47.25 24.18 2.30
N CYS A 402 -46.59 24.39 1.15
CA CYS A 402 -47.14 24.15 -0.20
C CYS A 402 -46.11 23.45 -1.10
N ILE A 403 -46.57 22.51 -1.93
CA ILE A 403 -45.71 21.80 -2.91
C ILE A 403 -45.28 22.79 -3.99
N THR A 404 -43.98 22.87 -4.27
CA THR A 404 -43.41 23.67 -5.36
C THR A 404 -42.92 22.83 -6.53
N ASP A 405 -42.51 21.59 -6.28
CA ASP A 405 -42.09 20.65 -7.34
C ASP A 405 -42.19 19.19 -6.85
N VAL A 406 -42.24 18.25 -7.79
CA VAL A 406 -42.23 16.80 -7.53
C VAL A 406 -41.15 16.16 -8.38
N PRO A 407 -39.90 16.07 -7.87
CA PRO A 407 -38.80 15.48 -8.61
C PRO A 407 -39.08 14.03 -9.00
N LYS A 408 -38.56 13.62 -10.17
CA LYS A 408 -38.69 12.25 -10.65
C LYS A 408 -38.00 11.28 -9.69
N ARG A 409 -38.78 10.50 -8.93
CA ARG A 409 -38.26 9.57 -7.91
C ARG A 409 -37.10 8.68 -8.39
N SER A 410 -37.13 8.22 -9.65
CA SER A 410 -36.07 7.36 -10.21
C SER A 410 -34.70 8.03 -10.34
N THR A 411 -34.60 9.35 -10.18
CA THR A 411 -33.34 10.10 -10.21
C THR A 411 -32.88 10.53 -8.82
N LEU A 412 -33.62 10.13 -7.77
CA LEU A 412 -33.33 10.51 -6.39
C LEU A 412 -32.67 9.36 -5.63
N HIS A 413 -31.61 9.71 -4.90
CA HIS A 413 -30.83 8.81 -4.08
C HIS A 413 -30.66 9.44 -2.70
N ALA A 414 -30.93 8.68 -1.65
CA ALA A 414 -30.66 9.11 -0.29
C ALA A 414 -29.23 8.72 0.09
N GLY A 415 -28.41 9.73 0.42
CA GLY A 415 -27.02 9.54 0.83
C GLY A 415 -26.88 8.90 2.21
N GLN A 416 -25.94 7.99 2.33
CA GLN A 416 -25.47 7.36 3.55
C GLN A 416 -23.96 7.57 3.69
N THR A 417 -23.42 7.25 4.87
CA THR A 417 -22.00 6.95 5.03
C THR A 417 -21.81 5.44 5.06
N PRO A 418 -20.70 4.90 4.53
CA PRO A 418 -19.44 5.57 4.21
C PRO A 418 -19.47 6.47 2.96
N GLU A 419 -18.61 7.49 3.01
CA GLU A 419 -18.18 8.29 1.86
C GLU A 419 -16.67 8.07 1.69
N ALA A 420 -16.21 7.67 0.51
CA ALA A 420 -14.79 7.39 0.23
C ALA A 420 -14.21 8.41 -0.74
N PHE A 421 -12.98 8.86 -0.48
CA PHE A 421 -12.30 9.89 -1.29
C PHE A 421 -10.83 9.57 -1.49
N LYS A 422 -10.26 9.92 -2.65
CA LYS A 422 -8.80 9.97 -2.82
C LYS A 422 -8.20 11.07 -1.96
N LEU A 423 -7.29 10.72 -1.05
CA LEU A 423 -6.70 11.61 -0.06
C LEU A 423 -6.15 12.88 -0.71
N GLY A 424 -5.32 12.73 -1.74
CA GLY A 424 -4.63 13.87 -2.37
C GLY A 424 -5.60 14.88 -2.96
N LYS A 425 -6.60 14.40 -3.71
CA LYS A 425 -7.62 15.26 -4.32
C LYS A 425 -8.50 15.92 -3.27
N TYR A 426 -8.95 15.16 -2.28
CA TYR A 426 -9.90 15.65 -1.29
C TYR A 426 -9.25 16.61 -0.29
N LEU A 427 -8.00 16.36 0.11
CA LEU A 427 -7.23 17.31 0.92
C LEU A 427 -6.99 18.62 0.15
N LYS A 428 -6.57 18.54 -1.10
CA LYS A 428 -6.29 19.71 -1.94
C LYS A 428 -7.51 20.64 -2.04
N ILE A 429 -8.71 20.12 -2.26
CA ILE A 429 -9.91 20.98 -2.34
C ILE A 429 -10.26 21.65 -1.00
N HIS A 430 -9.88 21.08 0.15
CA HIS A 430 -10.02 21.76 1.44
C HIS A 430 -8.96 22.85 1.62
N GLU A 431 -7.73 22.60 1.16
CA GLU A 431 -6.63 23.58 1.26
C GLU A 431 -6.84 24.81 0.35
N GLU A 432 -7.58 24.64 -0.76
CA GLU A 432 -7.88 25.71 -1.72
C GLU A 432 -9.10 26.56 -1.36
N ARG A 433 -9.77 26.30 -0.22
CA ARG A 433 -11.01 26.97 0.18
C ARG A 433 -10.85 27.72 1.50
N SER A 434 -11.58 28.82 1.63
CA SER A 434 -11.66 29.55 2.90
C SER A 434 -12.40 28.72 3.95
N TYR A 435 -12.15 29.05 5.22
CA TYR A 435 -12.81 28.40 6.35
C TYR A 435 -14.34 28.58 6.29
N GLU A 436 -14.81 29.75 5.87
CA GLU A 436 -16.23 30.06 5.68
C GLU A 436 -16.85 29.28 4.51
N GLU A 437 -16.11 29.10 3.41
CA GLU A 437 -16.56 28.29 2.27
C GLU A 437 -16.74 26.82 2.68
N ILE A 438 -15.82 26.28 3.49
CA ILE A 438 -15.92 24.93 4.05
C ILE A 438 -17.11 24.81 5.00
N ALA A 439 -17.35 25.84 5.82
CA ALA A 439 -18.46 25.87 6.77
C ALA A 439 -19.84 25.87 6.09
N ALA A 440 -19.95 26.41 4.88
CA ALA A 440 -21.20 26.50 4.13
C ALA A 440 -21.70 25.16 3.55
N VAL A 441 -20.91 24.08 3.64
CA VAL A 441 -21.25 22.79 3.02
C VAL A 441 -21.56 21.74 4.08
N THR A 442 -22.62 20.96 3.83
CA THR A 442 -23.14 20.01 4.82
C THR A 442 -22.65 18.58 4.59
N GLY A 443 -22.57 18.13 3.34
CA GLY A 443 -22.12 16.78 2.96
C GLY A 443 -20.67 16.74 2.45
N GLY A 444 -19.93 15.67 2.75
CA GLY A 444 -18.55 15.51 2.24
C GLY A 444 -18.54 15.25 0.74
N ALA A 445 -19.42 14.35 0.28
CA ALA A 445 -19.67 14.08 -1.13
C ALA A 445 -20.24 15.31 -1.87
N GLU A 446 -21.08 16.10 -1.21
CA GLU A 446 -21.58 17.38 -1.74
C GLU A 446 -20.40 18.33 -2.00
N PHE A 447 -19.51 18.50 -1.02
CA PHE A 447 -18.32 19.33 -1.15
C PHE A 447 -17.42 18.87 -2.30
N ALA A 448 -17.10 17.56 -2.33
CA ALA A 448 -16.31 16.96 -3.39
C ALA A 448 -16.90 17.20 -4.79
N PHE A 449 -18.21 16.99 -4.94
CA PHE A 449 -18.92 17.21 -6.21
C PHE A 449 -18.86 18.68 -6.64
N ARG A 450 -19.17 19.63 -5.73
CA ARG A 450 -19.11 21.07 -6.01
C ARG A 450 -17.71 21.54 -6.40
N CYS A 451 -16.67 20.87 -5.91
CA CYS A 451 -15.28 21.13 -6.27
C CYS A 451 -14.78 20.31 -7.48
N GLY A 452 -15.67 19.67 -8.22
CA GLY A 452 -15.36 19.01 -9.50
C GLY A 452 -14.83 17.58 -9.40
N MET A 453 -14.86 16.95 -8.23
CA MET A 453 -14.54 15.52 -8.12
C MET A 453 -15.66 14.66 -8.72
N LYS A 454 -15.27 13.59 -9.42
CA LYS A 454 -16.22 12.58 -9.89
C LYS A 454 -16.66 11.69 -8.74
N VAL A 455 -17.84 11.98 -8.18
CA VAL A 455 -18.45 11.23 -7.07
C VAL A 455 -19.35 10.10 -7.60
N PHE A 456 -19.01 8.86 -7.27
CA PHE A 456 -19.78 7.67 -7.65
C PHE A 456 -20.87 7.33 -6.62
N LEU A 457 -22.06 6.99 -7.07
CA LEU A 457 -23.14 6.51 -6.21
C LEU A 457 -22.98 4.99 -6.02
N SER A 458 -22.30 4.60 -4.95
CA SER A 458 -22.17 3.19 -4.53
C SER A 458 -23.43 2.69 -3.84
N LYS A 459 -23.60 1.36 -3.80
CA LYS A 459 -24.78 0.73 -3.22
C LYS A 459 -24.72 0.79 -1.69
N GLY A 460 -25.75 1.37 -1.08
CA GLY A 460 -25.98 1.35 0.36
C GLY A 460 -27.00 0.29 0.77
N GLU A 461 -27.40 0.32 2.04
CA GLU A 461 -28.34 -0.63 2.63
C GLU A 461 -29.32 0.07 3.57
N GLU A 462 -30.58 -0.35 3.57
CA GLU A 462 -31.62 0.22 4.43
C GLU A 462 -31.35 0.05 5.93
N ILE A 463 -30.65 -1.03 6.30
CA ILE A 463 -30.27 -1.30 7.69
C ILE A 463 -29.17 -0.33 8.18
N ASN A 464 -28.44 0.32 7.26
CA ASN A 464 -27.43 1.33 7.56
C ASN A 464 -28.06 2.73 7.82
N PHE A 465 -29.16 2.77 8.56
CA PHE A 465 -29.83 4.02 8.94
C PHE A 465 -29.02 4.78 9.99
N LYS A 466 -29.21 6.10 10.04
CA LYS A 466 -28.53 6.99 11.00
C LYS A 466 -29.34 7.06 12.27
N LEU A 467 -28.72 6.87 13.43
CA LEU A 467 -29.39 7.03 14.72
C LEU A 467 -29.56 8.52 15.03
N THR A 468 -30.76 9.03 14.79
CA THR A 468 -31.10 10.44 14.93
C THR A 468 -32.19 10.72 15.96
N THR A 469 -33.16 9.83 16.11
CA THR A 469 -34.29 9.94 17.03
C THR A 469 -34.32 8.80 18.06
N PRO A 470 -35.14 8.91 19.13
CA PRO A 470 -35.29 7.83 20.10
C PRO A 470 -35.78 6.52 19.48
N GLU A 471 -36.67 6.61 18.49
CA GLU A 471 -37.19 5.45 17.76
C GLU A 471 -36.09 4.74 16.96
N ASP A 472 -35.11 5.49 16.41
CA ASP A 472 -33.95 4.89 15.77
C ASP A 472 -33.12 4.07 16.77
N LEU A 473 -32.95 4.58 18.00
CA LEU A 473 -32.20 3.90 19.05
C LEU A 473 -32.90 2.62 19.51
N GLU A 474 -34.21 2.68 19.76
CA GLU A 474 -35.02 1.50 20.10
C GLU A 474 -34.93 0.43 19.00
N ARG A 475 -35.02 0.86 17.73
CA ARG A 475 -34.85 -0.04 16.58
C ARG A 475 -33.46 -0.68 16.56
N PHE A 476 -32.40 0.08 16.84
CA PHE A 476 -31.05 -0.47 16.91
C PHE A 476 -30.91 -1.46 18.06
N GLU A 477 -31.42 -1.15 19.26
CA GLU A 477 -31.41 -2.06 20.42
C GLU A 477 -32.09 -3.40 20.10
N GLN A 478 -33.23 -3.38 19.41
CA GLN A 478 -33.93 -4.59 18.98
C GLN A 478 -33.08 -5.45 18.02
N ILE A 479 -32.39 -4.82 17.06
CA ILE A 479 -31.51 -5.52 16.11
C ILE A 479 -30.33 -6.19 16.84
N VAL A 480 -29.70 -5.46 17.76
CA VAL A 480 -28.58 -5.98 18.56
C VAL A 480 -29.03 -7.16 19.44
N ASN A 481 -30.14 -7.00 20.15
CA ASN A 481 -30.65 -8.02 21.08
C ASN A 481 -31.15 -9.30 20.38
N SER A 482 -31.52 -9.21 19.10
CA SER A 482 -31.97 -10.36 18.30
C SER A 482 -30.81 -11.13 17.62
N ASN A 483 -29.55 -10.80 17.91
CA ASN A 483 -28.34 -11.36 17.27
C ASN A 483 -28.36 -11.27 15.73
N GLN A 484 -28.95 -10.21 15.18
CA GLN A 484 -28.97 -9.95 13.73
C GLN A 484 -27.76 -9.12 13.25
N LEU A 485 -26.67 -9.12 14.02
CA LEU A 485 -25.48 -8.30 13.78
C LEU A 485 -24.48 -8.94 12.81
#